data_AF-A0A1I5M068-F1
#
_entry.id   AF-A0A1I5M068-F1
#
_cell.length_a   1.000
_cell.length_b   1.000
_cell.length_c   1.000
_cell.angle_alpha   90.00
_cell.angle_beta   90.00
_cell.angle_gamma   90.00
#
_symmetry.space_group_name_H-M   'P 1'
#
loop_
_entity.id
_entity.type
_entity.pdbx_description
1 polymer ?
#
loop_
_entity_poly.entity_id
_entity_poly.type
_entity_poly.pdbx_seq_one_letter_code
_entity_poly.pdbx_strand_id
1 'polypeptide(L)'
;MKKSVNAYKSLIMFFLILCAITNVNAREKTHPHDIVRLIRKSDDLLNISSRPEEAVRRVNWRPGKGIFSVSFNNGRQKSFGIKELWGYQRRDGSIFRFFQGDFYKIEQIDQMLLYSLENTIGGASIEDLYFSRNAEAGILFLSRPNLRMEYHDNPCFLEKIDQLSVLKSVGALEKDKRNYRLITMLSECNDKQSAGL
;
A
#
# COMPACT_ATOMS: atom_id res chain seq x y z
N MET A 1 15.16 -28.24 45.30
CA MET A 1 15.34 -27.61 43.97
C MET A 1 13.99 -27.40 43.24
N LYS A 2 13.08 -26.54 43.74
CA LYS A 2 11.76 -26.31 43.11
C LYS A 2 11.27 -24.85 43.09
N LYS A 3 12.10 -23.87 43.50
CA LYS A 3 11.69 -22.46 43.59
C LYS A 3 12.07 -21.60 42.38
N SER A 4 13.01 -22.01 41.53
CA SER A 4 13.47 -21.14 40.41
C SER A 4 12.57 -21.20 39.17
N VAL A 5 11.87 -22.32 38.91
CA VAL A 5 11.12 -22.52 37.64
C VAL A 5 9.88 -21.62 37.52
N ASN A 6 9.25 -21.23 38.64
CA ASN A 6 8.03 -20.40 38.61
C ASN A 6 8.33 -18.91 38.35
N ALA A 7 9.52 -18.42 38.70
CA ALA A 7 9.90 -17.03 38.46
C ALA A 7 10.11 -16.77 36.95
N TYR A 8 10.73 -17.70 36.23
CA TYR A 8 10.97 -17.56 34.79
C TYR A 8 9.70 -17.64 33.95
N LYS A 9 8.71 -18.46 34.32
CA LYS A 9 7.41 -18.51 33.62
C LYS A 9 6.63 -17.20 33.76
N SER A 10 6.66 -16.60 34.95
CA SER A 10 6.00 -15.31 35.20
C SER A 10 6.67 -14.16 34.44
N LEU A 11 8.01 -14.16 34.35
CA LEU A 11 8.78 -13.15 33.62
C LEU A 11 8.59 -13.24 32.10
N ILE A 12 8.57 -14.45 31.54
CA ILE A 12 8.35 -14.68 30.09
C ILE A 12 6.92 -14.28 29.69
N MET A 13 5.93 -14.57 30.54
CA MET A 13 4.54 -14.17 30.28
C MET A 13 4.37 -12.63 30.35
N PHE A 14 5.10 -11.95 31.25
CA PHE A 14 5.10 -10.48 31.29
C PHE A 14 5.75 -9.86 30.06
N PHE A 15 6.81 -10.46 29.51
CA PHE A 15 7.48 -10.01 28.29
C PHE A 15 6.60 -10.21 27.03
N LEU A 16 5.85 -11.32 26.96
CA LEU A 16 4.91 -11.58 25.86
C LEU A 16 3.68 -10.65 25.90
N ILE A 17 3.24 -10.25 27.10
CA ILE A 17 2.15 -9.28 27.27
C ILE A 17 2.63 -7.85 26.97
N LEU A 18 3.86 -7.48 27.31
CA LEU A 18 4.41 -6.15 26.96
C LEU A 18 4.61 -5.97 25.45
N CYS A 19 5.03 -7.01 24.72
CA CYS A 19 5.17 -6.94 23.26
C CYS A 19 3.82 -6.80 22.52
N ALA A 20 2.71 -7.22 23.13
CA ALA A 20 1.39 -7.07 22.53
C ALA A 20 0.81 -5.64 22.66
N ILE A 21 1.40 -4.79 23.51
CA ILE A 21 0.87 -3.44 23.82
C ILE A 21 1.64 -2.34 23.07
N THR A 22 2.76 -2.66 22.41
CA THR A 22 3.56 -1.66 21.65
C THR A 22 3.23 -1.56 20.16
N ASN A 23 2.12 -2.15 19.69
CA ASN A 23 1.52 -1.77 18.40
C ASN A 23 0.80 -0.42 18.53
N VAL A 24 1.51 0.59 19.01
CA VAL A 24 1.19 1.98 18.69
C VAL A 24 1.60 2.12 17.24
N ASN A 25 0.65 1.85 16.34
CA ASN A 25 0.72 2.27 14.96
C ASN A 25 1.00 3.77 14.98
N ALA A 26 2.27 4.15 14.81
CA ALA A 26 2.68 5.49 14.42
C ALA A 26 2.23 5.65 12.97
N ARG A 27 0.90 5.75 12.81
CA ARG A 27 0.20 5.88 11.56
C ARG A 27 0.41 7.31 11.10
N GLU A 28 0.87 7.47 9.87
CA GLU A 28 1.01 8.78 9.23
C GLU A 28 -0.28 9.58 9.45
N LYS A 29 -0.18 10.66 10.22
CA LYS A 29 -1.29 11.59 10.43
C LYS A 29 -1.53 12.23 9.06
N THR A 30 -2.60 11.85 8.39
CA THR A 30 -3.03 12.48 7.13
C THR A 30 -2.94 14.00 7.27
N HIS A 31 -2.06 14.62 6.47
CA HIS A 31 -1.89 16.07 6.51
C HIS A 31 -3.26 16.71 6.21
N PRO A 32 -3.83 17.46 7.17
CA PRO A 32 -5.27 17.75 7.21
C PRO A 32 -5.75 18.81 6.19
N HIS A 33 -4.96 19.09 5.14
CA HIS A 33 -5.22 20.17 4.19
C HIS A 33 -4.91 19.85 2.72
N ASP A 34 -4.53 18.61 2.41
CA ASP A 34 -4.01 18.30 1.07
C ASP A 34 -4.95 17.45 0.22
N ILE A 35 -6.08 16.96 0.71
CA ILE A 35 -6.95 16.08 -0.10
C ILE A 35 -7.80 16.91 -1.06
N VAL A 36 -7.63 16.69 -2.37
CA VAL A 36 -8.34 17.42 -3.43
C VAL A 36 -9.42 16.57 -4.11
N ARG A 37 -9.45 15.26 -3.87
CA ARG A 37 -10.41 14.37 -4.52
C ARG A 37 -10.62 13.08 -3.74
N LEU A 38 -11.87 12.64 -3.64
CA LEU A 38 -12.22 11.28 -3.21
C LEU A 38 -12.30 10.37 -4.43
N ILE A 39 -11.72 9.17 -4.31
CA ILE A 39 -11.77 8.14 -5.35
C ILE A 39 -12.75 7.09 -4.86
N ARG A 40 -13.88 6.92 -5.56
CA ARG A 40 -14.98 6.06 -5.10
C ARG A 40 -14.85 4.65 -5.62
N LYS A 41 -14.36 4.50 -6.85
CA LYS A 41 -14.09 3.23 -7.51
C LYS A 41 -12.71 3.25 -8.15
N SER A 42 -12.14 2.07 -8.37
CA SER A 42 -10.87 1.89 -9.09
C SER A 42 -10.88 2.45 -10.51
N ASP A 43 -11.99 2.29 -11.24
CA ASP A 43 -12.15 2.79 -12.63
C ASP A 43 -11.96 4.31 -12.73
N ASP A 44 -12.11 5.01 -11.60
CA ASP A 44 -11.90 6.45 -11.50
C ASP A 44 -10.42 6.84 -11.64
N LEU A 45 -9.48 5.90 -11.47
CA LEU A 45 -8.04 6.14 -11.61
C LEU A 45 -7.67 6.64 -13.00
N LEU A 46 -8.27 6.05 -14.05
CA LEU A 46 -7.97 6.38 -15.44
C LEU A 46 -8.64 7.69 -15.88
N ASN A 47 -9.66 8.14 -15.16
CA ASN A 47 -10.46 9.32 -15.47
C ASN A 47 -10.32 10.41 -14.40
N ILE A 48 -9.20 10.42 -13.68
CA ILE A 48 -9.07 11.28 -12.50
C ILE A 48 -9.12 12.77 -12.88
N SER A 49 -8.59 13.15 -14.05
CA SER A 49 -8.53 14.53 -14.54
C SER A 49 -9.89 15.13 -14.88
N SER A 50 -10.93 14.32 -15.15
CA SER A 50 -12.24 14.82 -15.57
C SER A 50 -13.18 15.16 -14.40
N ARG A 51 -12.80 14.85 -13.15
CA ARG A 51 -13.63 15.09 -11.97
C ARG A 51 -13.35 16.43 -11.30
N PRO A 52 -14.39 17.16 -10.85
CA PRO A 52 -14.18 18.38 -10.10
C PRO A 52 -13.40 18.08 -8.82
N GLU A 53 -12.51 18.99 -8.45
CA GLU A 53 -11.87 18.93 -7.14
C GLU A 53 -12.94 19.04 -6.05
N GLU A 54 -12.84 18.15 -5.07
CA GLU A 54 -13.59 18.24 -3.84
C GLU A 54 -12.66 18.86 -2.79
N ALA A 55 -13.06 19.99 -2.22
CA ALA A 55 -12.31 20.65 -1.16
C ALA A 55 -12.42 19.84 0.15
N VAL A 56 -11.74 18.69 0.21
CA VAL A 56 -11.74 17.75 1.32
C VAL A 56 -10.65 18.13 2.30
N ARG A 57 -11.04 18.35 3.55
CA ARG A 57 -10.09 18.63 4.62
C ARG A 57 -9.44 17.35 5.12
N ARG A 58 -10.26 16.34 5.40
CA ARG A 58 -9.78 15.13 6.08
C ARG A 58 -10.62 13.93 5.75
N VAL A 59 -9.97 12.78 5.60
CA VAL A 59 -10.58 11.46 5.56
C VAL A 59 -10.09 10.68 6.78
N ASN A 60 -11.00 10.21 7.63
CA ASN A 60 -10.68 9.37 8.78
C ASN A 60 -11.34 8.01 8.65
N TRP A 61 -10.54 6.94 8.61
CA TRP A 61 -11.06 5.59 8.75
C TRP A 61 -11.51 5.31 10.19
N ARG A 62 -12.73 4.77 10.36
CA ARG A 62 -13.31 4.40 11.65
C ARG A 62 -13.55 2.88 11.69
N PRO A 63 -12.54 2.08 12.09
CA PRO A 63 -12.60 0.62 11.98
C PRO A 63 -13.79 0.01 12.74
N GLY A 64 -14.05 0.45 13.97
CA GLY A 64 -15.16 -0.06 14.77
C GLY A 64 -16.56 0.24 14.22
N LYS A 65 -16.68 1.07 13.17
CA LYS A 65 -17.94 1.40 12.50
C LYS A 65 -17.99 0.98 11.04
N GLY A 66 -16.88 0.53 10.45
CA GLY A 66 -16.84 0.17 9.03
C GLY A 66 -17.02 1.35 8.06
N ILE A 67 -16.74 2.59 8.50
CA ILE A 67 -16.99 3.81 7.72
C ILE A 67 -15.79 4.76 7.67
N PHE A 68 -15.77 5.63 6.67
CA PHE A 68 -14.96 6.83 6.60
C PHE A 68 -15.75 8.03 7.07
N SER A 69 -15.18 8.83 7.97
CA SER A 69 -15.67 10.18 8.28
C SER A 69 -14.88 11.18 7.44
N VAL A 70 -15.54 11.83 6.49
CA VAL A 70 -14.95 12.83 5.60
C VAL A 70 -15.41 14.22 6.03
N SER A 71 -14.46 15.12 6.25
CA SER A 71 -14.72 16.53 6.55
C SER A 71 -14.30 17.37 5.35
N PHE A 72 -15.17 18.28 4.93
CA PHE A 72 -14.93 19.22 3.83
C PHE A 72 -14.47 20.58 4.37
N ASN A 73 -13.79 21.37 3.54
CA ASN A 73 -13.28 22.70 3.91
C ASN A 73 -14.39 23.68 4.28
N ASN A 74 -15.60 23.48 3.77
CA ASN A 74 -16.77 24.28 4.12
C ASN A 74 -17.47 23.85 5.43
N GLY A 75 -16.82 23.01 6.25
CA GLY A 75 -17.34 22.54 7.53
C GLY A 75 -18.33 21.38 7.45
N ARG A 76 -18.81 21.02 6.24
CA ARG A 76 -19.68 19.83 6.08
C ARG A 76 -18.92 18.57 6.45
N GLN A 77 -19.66 17.58 6.94
CA GLN A 77 -19.16 16.22 7.17
C GLN A 77 -20.07 15.22 6.48
N LYS A 78 -19.47 14.16 5.95
CA LYS A 78 -20.20 13.03 5.37
C LYS A 78 -19.54 11.72 5.78
N SER A 79 -20.36 10.71 6.02
CA SER A 79 -19.91 9.35 6.22
C SER A 79 -20.02 8.56 4.91
N PHE A 80 -19.03 7.70 4.65
CA PHE A 80 -19.02 6.77 3.54
C PHE A 80 -18.76 5.36 4.08
N GLY A 81 -19.49 4.37 3.59
CA GLY A 81 -19.19 2.96 3.87
C GLY A 81 -17.86 2.54 3.23
N ILE A 82 -17.29 1.44 3.73
CA ILE A 82 -16.01 0.91 3.23
C ILE A 82 -16.01 0.61 1.72
N LYS A 83 -17.17 0.26 1.14
CA LYS A 83 -17.32 -0.02 -0.29
C LYS A 83 -17.57 1.22 -1.16
N GLU A 84 -17.77 2.39 -0.55
CA GLU A 84 -18.09 3.63 -1.25
C GLU A 84 -16.86 4.52 -1.48
N LEU A 85 -15.73 4.19 -0.84
CA LEU A 85 -14.48 4.92 -0.97
C LEU A 85 -13.34 3.94 -1.22
N TRP A 86 -12.78 4.02 -2.42
CA TRP A 86 -11.62 3.25 -2.83
C TRP A 86 -10.31 3.93 -2.39
N GLY A 87 -10.28 5.26 -2.35
CA GLY A 87 -9.07 6.02 -2.05
C GLY A 87 -9.26 7.53 -2.07
N TYR A 88 -8.16 8.27 -2.14
CA TYR A 88 -8.18 9.72 -2.33
C TYR A 88 -6.94 10.20 -3.08
N GLN A 89 -6.99 11.43 -3.58
CA GLN A 89 -5.84 12.13 -4.17
C GLN A 89 -5.49 13.37 -3.35
N ARG A 90 -4.20 13.58 -3.12
CA ARG A 90 -3.64 14.78 -2.52
C ARG A 90 -3.32 15.84 -3.58
N ARG A 91 -3.14 17.10 -3.16
CA ARG A 91 -2.91 18.28 -4.00
C ARG A 91 -1.59 18.21 -4.76
N ASP A 92 -0.60 17.52 -4.21
CA ASP A 92 0.68 17.20 -4.85
C ASP A 92 0.54 16.17 -5.99
N GLY A 93 -0.67 15.66 -6.23
CA GLY A 93 -0.98 14.65 -7.22
C GLY A 93 -0.91 13.22 -6.69
N SER A 94 -0.35 13.01 -5.49
CA SER A 94 -0.19 11.68 -4.89
C SER A 94 -1.54 11.01 -4.68
N ILE A 95 -1.67 9.76 -5.13
CA ILE A 95 -2.90 8.97 -5.01
C ILE A 95 -2.71 7.92 -3.93
N PHE A 96 -3.75 7.72 -3.11
CA PHE A 96 -3.75 6.75 -2.02
C PHE A 96 -4.93 5.79 -2.18
N ARG A 97 -4.67 4.49 -2.13
CA ARG A 97 -5.68 3.43 -2.12
C ARG A 97 -5.92 2.96 -0.69
N PHE A 98 -7.19 2.89 -0.27
CA PHE A 98 -7.54 2.25 0.98
C PHE A 98 -7.58 0.73 0.80
N PHE A 99 -6.88 0.00 1.66
CA PHE A 99 -6.93 -1.46 1.69
C PHE A 99 -6.68 -1.98 3.10
N GLN A 100 -7.54 -2.90 3.56
CA GLN A 100 -7.43 -3.57 4.86
C GLN A 100 -7.12 -2.68 6.07
N GLY A 101 -7.58 -1.43 6.05
CA GLY A 101 -7.45 -0.50 7.16
C GLY A 101 -6.47 0.64 6.92
N ASP A 102 -5.58 0.54 5.93
CA ASP A 102 -4.51 1.51 5.68
C ASP A 102 -4.64 2.18 4.31
N PHE A 103 -4.00 3.34 4.17
CA PHE A 103 -3.92 4.07 2.91
C PHE A 103 -2.52 3.90 2.32
N TYR A 104 -2.45 3.15 1.24
CA TYR A 104 -1.22 2.87 0.51
C TYR A 104 -1.03 3.94 -0.56
N LYS A 105 0.10 4.62 -0.57
CA LYS A 105 0.43 5.57 -1.63
C LYS A 105 0.73 4.80 -2.90
N ILE A 106 0.16 5.21 -4.02
CA ILE A 106 0.45 4.63 -5.33
C ILE A 106 1.72 5.29 -5.87
N GLU A 107 2.75 4.49 -6.07
CA GLU A 107 4.02 4.94 -6.64
C GLU A 107 4.01 4.84 -8.17
N GLN A 108 3.33 3.83 -8.73
CA GLN A 108 3.18 3.69 -10.17
C GLN A 108 1.90 2.93 -10.55
N ILE A 109 1.27 3.35 -11.66
CA ILE A 109 0.12 2.71 -12.29
C ILE A 109 0.52 2.29 -13.70
N ASP A 110 0.57 0.98 -13.95
CA ASP A 110 0.90 0.40 -15.25
C ASP A 110 0.24 -0.99 -15.36
N GLN A 111 0.86 -1.94 -16.07
CA GLN A 111 0.51 -3.37 -16.08
C GLN A 111 0.47 -4.01 -14.68
N MET A 112 1.05 -3.35 -13.68
CA MET A 112 0.82 -3.60 -12.26
C MET A 112 0.74 -2.27 -11.51
N LEU A 113 0.09 -2.28 -10.34
CA LEU A 113 0.13 -1.13 -9.43
C LEU A 113 1.19 -1.37 -8.37
N LEU A 114 2.08 -0.40 -8.20
CA LEU A 114 3.05 -0.37 -7.11
C LEU A 114 2.62 0.63 -6.05
N TYR A 115 2.83 0.24 -4.80
CA TYR A 115 2.49 1.03 -3.66
C TYR A 115 3.62 1.12 -2.66
N SER A 116 3.59 2.17 -1.85
CA SER A 116 4.39 2.32 -0.65
C SER A 116 3.50 2.47 0.58
N LEU A 117 4.05 2.05 1.72
CA LEU A 117 3.52 2.36 3.04
C LEU A 117 4.70 2.81 3.90
N GLU A 118 4.66 4.06 4.37
CA GLU A 118 5.66 4.56 5.31
C GLU A 118 5.38 4.01 6.71
N ASN A 119 6.35 3.26 7.23
CA ASN A 119 6.32 2.75 8.59
C ASN A 119 7.41 3.42 9.42
N THR A 120 7.04 3.99 10.57
CA THR A 120 8.03 4.52 11.51
C THR A 120 8.40 3.45 12.53
N ILE A 121 9.63 2.94 12.47
CA ILE A 121 10.16 1.97 13.45
C ILE A 121 11.34 2.61 14.17
N GLY A 122 11.21 2.79 15.49
CA GLY A 122 12.28 3.35 16.32
C GLY A 122 12.72 4.78 15.93
N GLY A 123 11.83 5.55 15.29
CA GLY A 123 12.12 6.91 14.81
C GLY A 123 12.75 6.99 13.41
N ALA A 124 13.08 5.85 12.79
CA ALA A 124 13.44 5.80 11.38
C ALA A 124 12.19 5.57 10.52
N SER A 125 12.05 6.33 9.42
CA SER A 125 11.05 6.03 8.39
C SER A 125 11.61 4.93 7.48
N ILE A 126 10.90 3.82 7.42
CA ILE A 126 11.14 2.72 6.48
C ILE A 126 9.95 2.69 5.53
N GLU A 127 10.24 2.78 4.24
CA GLU A 127 9.24 2.67 3.19
C GLU A 127 9.18 1.21 2.73
N ASP A 128 8.06 0.55 3.03
CA ASP A 128 7.79 -0.80 2.56
C ASP A 128 7.05 -0.74 1.23
N LEU A 129 7.47 -1.56 0.26
CA LEU A 129 6.85 -1.64 -1.05
C LEU A 129 5.84 -2.79 -1.14
N TYR A 130 4.75 -2.53 -1.85
CA TYR A 130 3.66 -3.46 -2.09
C TYR A 130 3.24 -3.40 -3.57
N PHE A 131 2.47 -4.39 -4.00
CA PHE A 131 1.95 -4.42 -5.37
C PHE A 131 0.56 -5.05 -5.45
N SER A 132 -0.13 -4.80 -6.57
CA SER A 132 -1.32 -5.54 -6.99
C SER A 132 -1.32 -5.68 -8.50
N ARG A 133 -1.90 -6.76 -9.02
CA ARG A 133 -1.96 -7.02 -10.47
C ARG A 133 -2.83 -6.00 -11.21
N ASN A 134 -3.87 -5.49 -10.55
CA ASN A 134 -4.70 -4.39 -11.03
C ASN A 134 -5.33 -3.66 -9.83
N ALA A 135 -6.17 -2.66 -10.10
CA ALA A 135 -6.78 -1.81 -9.08
C ALA A 135 -7.90 -2.48 -8.26
N GLU A 136 -8.40 -3.64 -8.70
CA GLU A 136 -9.38 -4.46 -7.99
C GLU A 136 -8.73 -5.55 -7.15
N ALA A 137 -7.57 -6.05 -7.57
CA ALA A 137 -6.82 -7.09 -6.89
C ALA A 137 -6.35 -6.65 -5.49
N GLY A 138 -6.12 -7.62 -4.61
CA GLY A 138 -5.57 -7.38 -3.27
C GLY A 138 -4.17 -6.77 -3.33
N ILE A 139 -3.81 -6.00 -2.28
CA ILE A 139 -2.45 -5.47 -2.14
C ILE A 139 -1.59 -6.50 -1.41
N LEU A 140 -0.47 -6.89 -2.03
CA LEU A 140 0.48 -7.86 -1.51
C LEU A 140 1.81 -7.18 -1.21
N PHE A 141 2.47 -7.59 -0.12
CA PHE A 141 3.84 -7.14 0.16
C PHE A 141 4.78 -7.54 -0.99
N LEU A 142 5.68 -6.64 -1.40
CA LEU A 142 6.60 -6.91 -2.49
C LEU A 142 7.67 -7.92 -2.02
N SER A 143 7.43 -9.19 -2.34
CA SER A 143 8.28 -10.33 -1.99
C SER A 143 8.33 -11.34 -3.13
N ARG A 144 9.41 -12.13 -3.25
CA ARG A 144 9.48 -13.19 -4.27
C ARG A 144 8.34 -14.20 -4.14
N PRO A 145 7.97 -14.69 -2.94
CA PRO A 145 6.85 -15.61 -2.80
C PRO A 145 5.54 -15.03 -3.35
N ASN A 146 5.24 -13.76 -3.03
CA ASN A 146 4.02 -13.11 -3.53
C ASN A 146 4.07 -12.89 -5.05
N LEU A 147 5.22 -12.48 -5.60
CA LEU A 147 5.38 -12.33 -7.05
C LEU A 147 5.20 -13.65 -7.80
N ARG A 148 5.79 -14.74 -7.28
CA ARG A 148 5.63 -16.10 -7.86
C ARG A 148 4.19 -16.59 -7.79
N MET A 149 3.49 -16.28 -6.71
CA MET A 149 2.08 -16.65 -6.55
C MET A 149 1.19 -15.87 -7.53
N GLU A 150 1.34 -14.54 -7.59
CA GLU A 150 0.46 -13.67 -8.39
C GLU A 150 0.72 -13.77 -9.90
N TYR A 151 1.98 -14.01 -10.29
CA TYR A 151 2.43 -14.11 -11.69
C TYR A 151 2.91 -15.51 -12.06
N HIS A 152 2.32 -16.56 -11.46
CA HIS A 152 2.64 -17.95 -11.78
C HIS A 152 2.42 -18.31 -13.26
N ASP A 153 1.58 -17.53 -13.96
CA ASP A 153 1.26 -17.62 -15.38
C ASP A 153 2.25 -16.87 -16.29
N ASN A 154 3.25 -16.17 -15.73
CA ASN A 154 4.25 -15.42 -16.49
C ASN A 154 5.68 -15.94 -16.23
N PRO A 155 6.08 -17.07 -16.85
CA PRO A 155 7.39 -17.68 -16.61
C PRO A 155 8.56 -16.78 -17.00
N CYS A 156 8.43 -15.98 -18.08
CA CYS A 156 9.45 -15.00 -18.49
C CYS A 156 9.74 -14.00 -17.37
N PHE A 157 8.67 -13.47 -16.75
CA PHE A 157 8.81 -12.51 -15.66
C PHE A 157 9.44 -13.14 -14.43
N LEU A 158 9.00 -14.35 -14.05
CA LEU A 158 9.57 -15.06 -12.91
C LEU A 158 11.06 -15.40 -13.09
N GLU A 159 11.48 -15.75 -14.29
CA GLU A 159 12.89 -15.96 -14.61
C GLU A 159 13.73 -14.70 -14.37
N LYS A 160 13.25 -13.54 -14.83
CA LYS A 160 13.90 -12.24 -14.58
C LYS A 160 13.98 -11.92 -13.09
N ILE A 161 12.95 -12.24 -12.30
CA ILE A 161 12.96 -12.03 -10.85
C ILE A 161 13.99 -12.93 -10.16
N ASP A 162 14.14 -14.16 -10.63
CA ASP A 162 15.06 -15.14 -10.04
C ASP A 162 16.53 -14.80 -10.30
N GLN A 163 16.83 -14.14 -11.42
CA GLN A 163 18.17 -13.65 -11.77
C GLN A 163 18.65 -12.47 -10.90
N LEU A 164 17.76 -11.80 -10.16
CA LEU A 164 18.16 -10.67 -9.31
C LEU A 164 18.81 -11.17 -8.03
N SER A 165 19.92 -10.57 -7.61
CA SER A 165 20.63 -11.01 -6.39
C SER A 165 19.96 -10.52 -5.10
N VAL A 166 19.24 -9.39 -5.13
CA VAL A 166 18.59 -8.78 -3.96
C VAL A 166 17.22 -8.24 -4.33
N LEU A 167 16.18 -8.55 -3.55
CA LEU A 167 14.83 -8.05 -3.84
C LEU A 167 14.69 -6.52 -3.71
N LYS A 168 15.51 -5.85 -2.90
CA LYS A 168 15.60 -4.37 -2.91
C LYS A 168 15.97 -3.80 -4.29
N SER A 169 16.63 -4.58 -5.16
CA SER A 169 16.90 -4.17 -6.55
C SER A 169 15.67 -4.30 -7.46
N VAL A 170 14.65 -5.05 -7.03
CA VAL A 170 13.37 -5.24 -7.75
C VAL A 170 12.51 -3.98 -7.61
N GLY A 171 12.40 -3.47 -6.39
CA GLY A 171 11.70 -2.22 -6.08
C GLY A 171 12.56 -0.97 -6.32
N ALA A 172 13.70 -1.08 -6.99
CA ALA A 172 14.53 0.08 -7.29
C ALA A 172 13.90 0.90 -8.42
N LEU A 173 13.75 2.21 -8.17
CA LEU A 173 13.39 3.17 -9.19
C LEU A 173 14.55 3.33 -10.18
N GLU A 174 14.30 3.10 -11.46
CA GLU A 174 15.22 3.47 -12.54
C GLU A 174 15.14 5.00 -12.70
N LYS A 175 16.13 5.71 -12.12
CA LYS A 175 16.13 7.18 -11.98
C LYS A 175 16.02 7.92 -13.32
N ASP A 176 16.49 7.31 -14.39
CA ASP A 176 16.43 7.81 -15.76
C ASP A 176 15.03 7.70 -16.39
N LYS A 177 14.23 6.71 -15.97
CA LYS A 177 12.92 6.41 -16.58
C LYS A 177 11.72 6.77 -15.71
N ARG A 178 11.93 7.15 -14.44
CA ARG A 178 10.86 7.29 -13.43
C ARG A 178 9.95 6.05 -13.40
N ASN A 179 10.55 4.88 -13.63
CA ASN A 179 9.85 3.61 -13.73
C ASN A 179 10.54 2.61 -12.81
N TYR A 180 9.78 1.80 -12.10
CA TYR A 180 10.34 0.74 -11.28
C TYR A 180 10.85 -0.38 -12.16
N ARG A 181 12.06 -0.88 -11.88
CA ARG A 181 12.69 -1.97 -12.65
C ARG A 181 11.78 -3.19 -12.80
N LEU A 182 11.01 -3.51 -11.76
CA LEU A 182 9.99 -4.56 -11.78
C LEU A 182 8.96 -4.38 -12.90
N ILE A 183 8.48 -3.17 -13.13
CA ILE A 183 7.45 -2.88 -14.14
C ILE A 183 8.05 -2.98 -15.53
N THR A 184 9.27 -2.46 -15.73
CA THR A 184 10.01 -2.62 -16.99
C THR A 184 10.15 -4.11 -17.36
N MET A 185 10.54 -4.95 -16.40
CA MET A 185 10.68 -6.40 -16.63
C MET A 185 9.37 -7.08 -17.01
N LEU A 186 8.26 -6.67 -16.38
CA LEU A 186 6.94 -7.22 -16.68
C LEU A 186 6.51 -6.84 -18.10
N SER A 187 6.69 -5.58 -18.49
CA SER A 187 6.36 -5.10 -19.84
C SER A 187 7.13 -5.86 -20.91
N GLU A 188 8.45 -5.99 -20.76
CA GLU A 188 9.30 -6.71 -21.72
C GLU A 188 8.86 -8.17 -21.93
N CYS A 189 8.35 -8.82 -20.89
CA CYS A 189 7.85 -10.19 -20.97
C CYS A 189 6.48 -10.28 -21.62
N ASN A 190 5.58 -9.34 -21.35
CA ASN A 190 4.26 -9.31 -21.96
C ASN A 190 4.34 -8.96 -23.46
N ASP A 191 5.26 -8.09 -23.86
CA ASP A 191 5.48 -7.74 -25.27
C ASP A 191 5.99 -8.96 -26.07
N LYS A 192 6.88 -9.77 -25.48
CA LYS A 192 7.37 -11.01 -26.10
C LYS A 192 6.29 -12.08 -26.24
N GLN A 193 5.39 -12.20 -25.26
CA GLN A 193 4.25 -13.11 -25.36
C GLN A 193 3.27 -12.67 -26.47
N SER A 194 3.13 -11.36 -26.67
CA SER A 194 2.24 -10.79 -27.69
C SER A 194 2.82 -10.89 -29.12
N ALA A 195 4.15 -10.92 -29.26
CA ALA A 195 4.84 -11.05 -30.55
C ALA A 195 5.07 -12.50 -31.00
N GLY A 196 4.73 -13.49 -30.16
CA GLY A 196 4.91 -14.92 -30.42
C GLY A 196 3.65 -15.65 -30.88
N LEU A 197 2.62 -14.92 -31.32
CA LEU A 197 1.39 -15.42 -31.95
C LEU A 197 1.40 -15.16 -33.46
#